data_AF-A0A9Q3H1N4-F1
#
_entry.id   AF-A0A9Q3H1N4-F1
#
_cell.length_a   1.000
_cell.length_b   1.000
_cell.length_c   1.000
_cell.angle_alpha   90.00
_cell.angle_beta   90.00
_cell.angle_gamma   90.00
#
_symmetry.space_group_name_H-M   'P 1'
#
loop_
_entity.id
_entity.type
_entity.pdbx_description
1 polymer ?
#
loop_
_entity_poly.entity_id
_entity_poly.type
_entity_poly.pdbx_seq_one_letter_code
_entity_poly.pdbx_strand_id
1 'polypeptide(L)'
;MQFKLSLISKRPYPPLFGRSSYPAGPKSRGALEIHIKELLDLCVIRKAGHNGEVKITTPVIVAWHNGKSRMVGDFRALNTYTVPDRYQIPKNLNFPYPNIPSSVYKHNRCP
;
A
#
# COMPACT_ATOMS: atom_id res chain seq x y z
N MET A 1 -6.30 -8.09 14.79
CA MET A 1 -6.44 -6.63 14.67
C MET A 1 -7.13 -6.33 13.35
N GLN A 2 -8.34 -5.77 13.36
CA GLN A 2 -9.11 -5.52 12.14
C GLN A 2 -8.98 -4.03 11.79
N PHE A 3 -8.33 -3.71 10.68
CA PHE A 3 -8.15 -2.32 10.22
C PHE A 3 -9.45 -1.79 9.62
N LYS A 4 -9.97 -0.67 10.15
CA LYS A 4 -11.20 -0.04 9.67
C LYS A 4 -10.88 1.29 8.98
N LEU A 5 -10.93 1.29 7.65
CA LEU A 5 -10.80 2.51 6.86
C LEU A 5 -12.10 3.33 6.93
N SER A 6 -12.01 4.56 7.42
CA SER A 6 -13.16 5.49 7.49
C SER A 6 -13.03 6.57 6.42
N LEU A 7 -14.05 6.71 5.57
CA LEU A 7 -14.09 7.72 4.51
C LEU A 7 -14.99 8.88 4.91
N ILE A 8 -14.62 10.08 4.49
CA ILE A 8 -15.37 11.33 4.67
C ILE A 8 -16.62 11.33 3.77
N SER A 9 -16.51 10.75 2.56
CA SER A 9 -17.61 10.66 1.61
C SER A 9 -18.35 9.33 1.70
N LYS A 10 -19.68 9.39 1.59
CA LYS A 10 -20.54 8.22 1.32
C LYS A 10 -20.64 7.99 -0.19
N ARG A 11 -21.21 6.85 -0.60
CA ARG A 11 -21.51 6.57 -2.01
C ARG A 11 -22.51 7.60 -2.56
N PRO A 12 -22.44 7.99 -3.85
CA PRO A 12 -21.45 7.53 -4.85
C PRO A 12 -20.04 8.07 -4.56
N TYR A 13 -19.02 7.24 -4.78
CA TYR A 13 -17.64 7.65 -4.58
C TYR A 13 -17.21 8.65 -5.65
N PRO A 14 -16.24 9.55 -5.34
CA PRO A 14 -15.68 10.45 -6.33
C PRO A 14 -15.13 9.67 -7.54
N PRO A 15 -15.25 10.18 -8.78
CA PRO A 15 -14.73 9.52 -9.98
C PRO A 15 -13.23 9.19 -9.90
N LEU A 16 -12.49 9.92 -9.05
CA LEU A 16 -11.08 9.69 -8.75
C LEU A 16 -10.77 8.29 -8.21
N PHE A 17 -11.74 7.60 -7.60
CA PHE A 17 -11.59 6.25 -7.03
C PHE A 17 -11.77 5.12 -8.04
N GLY A 18 -12.05 5.44 -9.31
CA GLY A 18 -12.11 4.48 -10.41
C GLY A 18 -11.07 4.76 -11.49
N ARG A 19 -9.98 5.44 -11.16
CA ARG A 19 -8.94 5.78 -12.14
C ARG A 19 -8.28 4.51 -12.67
N SER A 20 -8.14 4.45 -14.00
CA SER A 20 -7.33 3.44 -14.67
C SER A 20 -5.85 3.59 -14.29
N SER A 21 -5.12 2.48 -14.39
CA SER A 21 -3.67 2.49 -14.23
C SER A 21 -2.99 3.37 -15.28
N TYR A 22 -1.90 4.03 -14.90
CA TYR A 22 -1.09 4.78 -15.84
C TYR A 22 -0.40 3.83 -16.84
N PRO A 23 -0.24 4.25 -18.12
CA PRO A 23 0.53 3.48 -19.08
C PRO A 23 1.99 3.39 -18.60
N ALA A 24 2.52 2.17 -18.55
CA ALA A 24 3.89 1.90 -18.15
C ALA A 24 4.72 1.41 -19.34
N GLY A 25 5.90 2.01 -19.52
CA GLY A 25 6.88 1.57 -20.51
C GLY A 25 7.55 0.23 -20.12
N PRO A 26 8.28 -0.42 -21.04
CA PRO A 26 8.79 -1.79 -20.86
C PRO A 26 9.65 -1.96 -19.60
N LYS A 27 10.58 -1.03 -19.36
CA LYS A 27 11.44 -1.04 -18.17
C LYS A 27 10.63 -0.98 -16.86
N SER A 28 9.60 -0.13 -16.81
CA SER A 28 8.75 0.01 -15.63
C SER A 28 7.84 -1.19 -15.44
N ARG A 29 7.32 -1.80 -16.52
CA ARG A 29 6.54 -3.03 -16.45
C ARG A 29 7.34 -4.19 -15.88
N GLY A 30 8.55 -4.44 -16.39
CA GLY A 30 9.41 -5.50 -15.86
C GLY A 30 9.74 -5.30 -14.38
N ALA A 31 10.00 -4.05 -13.96
CA ALA A 31 10.18 -3.75 -12.54
C ALA A 31 8.91 -4.00 -11.71
N LEU A 32 7.73 -3.60 -12.21
CA LEU A 32 6.46 -3.84 -11.51
C LEU A 32 6.18 -5.33 -11.34
N GLU A 33 6.42 -6.15 -12.36
CA GLU A 33 6.20 -7.60 -12.31
C GLU A 33 7.05 -8.26 -11.21
N ILE A 34 8.32 -7.85 -11.09
CA ILE A 34 9.22 -8.34 -10.02
C ILE A 34 8.67 -7.95 -8.64
N HIS A 35 8.36 -6.66 -8.42
CA HIS A 35 7.84 -6.17 -7.14
C HIS A 35 6.51 -6.81 -6.76
N ILE A 36 5.60 -6.98 -7.71
CA ILE A 36 4.30 -7.62 -7.48
C ILE A 36 4.49 -9.08 -7.08
N LYS A 37 5.38 -9.81 -7.78
CA LYS A 37 5.68 -11.20 -7.45
C LYS A 37 6.23 -11.34 -6.03
N GLU A 38 7.22 -10.53 -5.67
CA GLU A 38 7.80 -10.52 -4.31
C GLU A 38 6.73 -10.27 -3.24
N LEU A 39 5.84 -9.29 -3.45
CA LEU A 39 4.78 -8.98 -2.50
C LEU A 39 3.69 -10.04 -2.42
N LEU A 40 3.44 -10.79 -3.50
CA LEU A 40 2.56 -11.96 -3.51
C LEU A 40 3.20 -13.11 -2.72
N ASP A 41 4.48 -13.38 -2.93
CA ASP A 41 5.23 -14.43 -2.25
C ASP A 41 5.33 -14.16 -0.73
N LEU A 42 5.41 -12.88 -0.34
CA LEU A 42 5.37 -12.42 1.05
C LEU A 42 3.94 -12.29 1.61
N CYS A 43 2.91 -12.53 0.79
CA CYS A 43 1.48 -12.32 1.08
C CYS A 43 1.13 -10.95 1.66
N VAL A 44 1.87 -9.93 1.26
CA VAL A 44 1.56 -8.53 1.59
C VAL A 44 0.37 -8.06 0.76
N ILE A 45 0.29 -8.51 -0.49
CA ILE A 45 -0.82 -8.25 -1.41
C ILE A 45 -1.45 -9.56 -1.86
N ARG A 46 -2.69 -9.48 -2.36
CA ARG A 46 -3.40 -10.63 -2.95
C ARG A 46 -4.18 -10.19 -4.17
N LYS A 47 -4.42 -11.12 -5.09
CA LYS A 47 -5.38 -10.90 -6.18
C LYS A 47 -6.77 -10.69 -5.60
N ALA A 48 -7.46 -9.64 -6.01
CA ALA A 48 -8.88 -9.47 -5.67
C ALA A 48 -9.66 -10.66 -6.26
N GLY A 49 -10.48 -11.32 -5.43
CA GLY A 49 -11.28 -12.47 -5.85
C GLY A 49 -12.29 -12.08 -6.94
N HIS A 50 -12.72 -13.05 -7.75
CA HIS A 50 -13.65 -12.82 -8.86
C HIS A 50 -14.97 -12.15 -8.42
N ASN A 51 -15.43 -12.46 -7.21
CA ASN A 51 -16.64 -11.89 -6.60
C ASN A 51 -16.33 -10.72 -5.63
N GLY A 52 -15.06 -10.34 -5.48
CA GLY A 52 -14.64 -9.26 -4.61
C GLY A 52 -14.90 -7.92 -5.29
N GLU A 53 -15.92 -7.19 -4.85
CA GLU A 53 -16.18 -5.83 -5.34
C GLU A 53 -14.97 -4.92 -5.01
N VAL A 54 -14.15 -4.61 -6.01
CA VAL A 54 -13.09 -3.61 -5.88
C VAL A 54 -13.72 -2.23 -5.97
N LYS A 55 -14.00 -1.65 -4.80
CA LYS A 55 -14.73 -0.37 -4.68
C LYS A 55 -13.86 0.85 -5.02
N ILE A 56 -12.54 0.71 -4.88
CA ILE A 56 -11.57 1.80 -5.04
C ILE A 56 -10.34 1.24 -5.74
N THR A 57 -9.89 1.91 -6.80
CA THR A 57 -8.63 1.65 -7.49
C THR A 57 -7.72 2.86 -7.37
N THR A 58 -6.45 2.60 -7.07
CA THR A 58 -5.40 3.62 -7.03
C THR A 58 -4.28 3.19 -7.97
N PRO A 59 -3.83 4.07 -8.89
CA PRO A 59 -2.77 3.72 -9.82
C PRO A 59 -1.43 3.56 -9.08
N VAL A 60 -0.53 2.80 -9.70
CA VAL A 60 0.81 2.51 -9.17
C VAL A 60 1.85 3.02 -10.17
N ILE A 61 2.95 3.56 -9.65
CA ILE A 61 4.10 4.04 -10.43
C ILE A 61 5.40 3.40 -9.94
N VAL A 62 6.46 3.50 -10.73
CA VAL A 62 7.81 3.05 -10.36
C VAL A 62 8.71 4.25 -10.17
N ALA A 63 9.31 4.38 -8.99
CA ALA A 63 10.34 5.37 -8.71
C ALA A 63 11.73 4.71 -8.81
N TRP A 64 12.66 5.39 -9.48
CA TRP A 64 14.03 4.91 -9.67
C TRP A 64 15.00 5.78 -8.88
N HIS A 65 15.94 5.15 -8.16
CA HIS A 65 16.99 5.86 -7.44
C HIS A 65 18.23 4.95 -7.29
N ASN A 66 19.41 5.46 -7.65
CA ASN A 66 20.69 4.73 -7.62
C ASN A 66 20.60 3.32 -8.25
N GLY A 67 19.97 3.23 -9.43
CA GLY A 67 19.79 1.97 -10.16
C GLY A 67 18.72 1.02 -9.57
N LYS A 68 18.16 1.33 -8.41
CA LYS A 68 17.12 0.52 -7.75
C LYS A 68 15.74 1.07 -8.03
N SER A 69 14.77 0.18 -8.26
CA SER A 69 13.37 0.54 -8.48
C SER A 69 12.54 0.29 -7.23
N ARG A 70 11.46 1.07 -7.05
CA ARG A 70 10.46 0.88 -6.00
C ARG A 70 9.06 1.05 -6.58
N MET A 71 8.15 0.17 -6.21
CA MET A 71 6.72 0.30 -6.50
C MET A 71 6.08 1.31 -5.53
N VAL A 72 5.36 2.29 -6.04
CA VAL A 72 4.73 3.36 -5.24
C VAL A 72 3.27 3.50 -5.64
N GLY A 73 2.35 3.32 -4.69
CA GLY A 73 0.92 3.59 -4.90
C GLY A 73 0.61 5.07 -4.81
N ASP A 74 -0.14 5.61 -5.77
CA ASP A 74 -0.63 6.99 -5.72
C ASP A 74 -1.92 7.06 -4.90
N PHE A 75 -1.77 7.22 -3.59
CA PHE A 75 -2.87 7.32 -2.65
C PHE A 75 -3.33 8.77 -2.42
N ARG A 76 -2.87 9.76 -3.19
CA ARG A 76 -3.20 11.17 -2.94
C ARG A 76 -4.70 11.41 -2.96
N ALA A 77 -5.38 10.88 -3.98
CA ALA A 77 -6.83 10.99 -4.07
C ALA A 77 -7.50 10.28 -2.88
N LEU A 78 -7.06 9.07 -2.52
CA LEU A 78 -7.59 8.32 -1.39
C LEU A 78 -7.47 9.13 -0.09
N ASN A 79 -6.28 9.66 0.18
CA ASN A 79 -5.95 10.41 1.39
C ASN A 79 -6.86 11.64 1.59
N THR A 80 -7.27 12.32 0.51
CA THR A 80 -8.19 13.46 0.58
C THR A 80 -9.56 13.09 1.16
N TYR A 81 -10.02 11.84 0.95
CA TYR A 81 -11.33 11.40 1.43
C TYR A 81 -11.24 10.41 2.59
N THR A 82 -10.06 10.12 3.14
CA THR A 82 -9.93 9.32 4.36
C THR A 82 -9.94 10.21 5.59
N VAL A 83 -10.67 9.81 6.62
CA VAL A 83 -10.60 10.46 7.93
C VAL A 83 -9.24 10.10 8.55
N PRO A 84 -8.39 11.09 8.88
CA PRO A 84 -7.08 10.80 9.46
C PRO A 84 -7.21 10.32 10.90
N ASP A 85 -6.73 9.12 11.17
CA ASP A 85 -6.55 8.61 12.54
C ASP A 85 -5.20 9.10 13.08
N ARG A 86 -5.24 10.21 13.84
CA ARG A 86 -4.04 10.92 14.27
C ARG A 86 -3.44 10.28 15.52
N TYR A 87 -2.53 9.33 15.33
CA TYR A 87 -1.62 8.90 16.39
C TYR A 87 -0.57 9.99 16.66
N GLN A 88 -0.32 10.32 17.92
CA GLN A 88 0.65 11.35 18.29
C GLN A 88 2.07 10.82 18.06
N ILE A 89 2.66 11.17 16.92
CA ILE A 89 4.05 10.85 16.63
C ILE A 89 4.93 11.95 17.25
N PRO A 90 5.87 11.59 18.13
CA PRO A 90 6.88 12.51 18.64
C PRO A 90 7.75 13.13 17.55
N LYS A 91 8.15 14.37 17.75
CA LYS A 91 9.00 15.09 16.78
C LYS A 91 10.49 14.76 16.89
N ASN A 92 10.93 14.20 18.03
CA ASN A 92 12.32 13.88 18.33
C ASN A 92 12.48 12.41 18.75
N LEU A 93 13.59 11.79 18.35
CA LEU A 93 13.87 10.36 18.50
C LEU A 93 14.24 9.93 19.93
N ASN A 94 13.90 10.72 20.97
CA ASN A 94 14.18 10.36 22.36
C ASN A 94 13.09 9.42 22.90
N PHE A 95 12.90 8.31 22.20
CA PHE A 95 12.05 7.21 22.62
C PHE A 95 12.95 6.19 23.31
N PRO A 96 12.73 5.88 24.59
CA PRO A 96 13.29 4.68 25.17
C PRO A 96 12.58 3.51 24.47
N TYR A 97 13.11 3.04 23.35
CA TYR A 97 12.62 1.81 22.76
C TYR A 97 12.88 0.70 23.78
N PRO A 98 11.85 0.01 24.32
CA PRO A 98 12.11 -1.22 25.04
C PRO A 98 12.78 -2.18 24.05
N ASN A 99 13.83 -2.87 24.48
CA ASN A 99 14.49 -3.91 23.68
C ASN A 99 13.45 -4.97 23.29
N ILE A 100 12.86 -4.84 22.10
CA ILE A 100 11.91 -5.83 21.59
C ILE A 100 12.76 -7.04 21.18
N PRO A 101 12.58 -8.20 21.83
CA PRO A 101 13.38 -9.37 21.52
C PRO A 101 13.13 -9.82 20.08
N SER A 102 14.20 -10.19 19.39
CA SER A 102 14.18 -10.65 17.99
C SER A 102 13.25 -11.84 17.75
N SER A 103 12.86 -12.56 18.80
CA SER A 103 11.88 -13.65 18.79
C SER A 103 10.46 -13.24 18.41
N VAL A 104 10.13 -11.95 18.39
CA VAL A 104 8.80 -11.43 17.99
C VAL A 104 8.64 -11.43 16.46
N TYR A 105 9.73 -11.35 15.71
CA TYR A 105 9.72 -11.40 14.24
C TYR A 105 9.69 -12.84 13.72
N LYS A 106 8.72 -13.64 14.18
CA LYS A 106 8.45 -14.94 13.54
C LYS A 106 7.85 -14.67 12.17
N HIS A 107 8.64 -14.92 11.13
CA HIS A 107 8.20 -14.90 9.75
C HIS A 107 7.29 -16.11 9.53
N ASN A 108 5.99 -15.92 9.73
CA ASN A 108 5.01 -16.90 9.31
C ASN A 108 4.98 -16.88 7.78
N ARG A 109 5.62 -17.87 7.15
CA ARG A 109 5.34 -18.16 5.74
C ARG A 109 3.85 -18.50 5.61
N CYS A 110 3.25 -18.02 4.54
CA CYS A 110 1.82 -18.22 4.30
C CYS A 110 1.50 -19.71 4.19
N PRO A 111 0.31 -20.13 4.64
CA PRO A 111 -0.22 -21.47 4.37
C PRO A 111 -0.44 -21.70 2.87
#